data_AF-A0A265UWQ3-F1
#
_entry.id   AF-A0A265UWQ3-F1
#
_cell.length_a   1.000
_cell.length_b   1.000
_cell.length_c   1.000
_cell.angle_alpha   90.00
_cell.angle_beta   90.00
_cell.angle_gamma   90.00
#
_symmetry.space_group_name_H-M   'P 1'
#
loop_
_entity.id
_entity.type
_entity.pdbx_description
1 polymer ?
#
loop_
_entity_poly.entity_id
_entity_poly.type
_entity_poly.pdbx_seq_one_letter_code
_entity_poly.pdbx_strand_id
1 'polypeptide(L)'
;MDAFSPELPLWEQITGFLIHLIPSYILIGLLILAWKKELIGGLLFMIIGLVFTPIIYNHNYAMNHSMALSLWIVAGITIPFVLVGLLFILSYFKKKRQAHS
;
A
#
# COMPACT_ATOMS: atom_id res chain seq x y z
N MET A 1 -10.84 -14.13 6.23
CA MET A 1 -10.84 -15.58 6.46
C MET A 1 -9.46 -15.91 6.96
N ASP A 2 -9.34 -16.63 8.08
CA ASP A 2 -8.03 -16.89 8.67
C ASP A 2 -7.31 -17.97 7.85
N ALA A 3 -6.03 -17.77 7.53
CA ALA A 3 -5.27 -18.73 6.72
C ALA A 3 -4.84 -19.97 7.53
N PHE A 4 -4.91 -19.89 8.86
CA PHE A 4 -4.45 -20.92 9.78
C PHE A 4 -5.60 -21.41 10.64
N SER A 5 -5.86 -22.71 10.60
CA SER A 5 -6.86 -23.37 11.43
C SER A 5 -6.37 -24.79 11.76
N PRO A 6 -6.53 -25.27 13.01
CA PRO A 6 -6.18 -26.63 13.40
C PRO A 6 -6.93 -27.70 12.59
N GLU A 7 -8.08 -27.35 12.01
CA GLU A 7 -8.97 -28.26 11.30
C GLU A 7 -8.54 -28.48 9.84
N LEU A 8 -7.62 -27.67 9.31
CA LEU A 8 -7.19 -27.71 7.91
C LEU A 8 -5.87 -28.49 7.74
N PRO A 9 -5.74 -29.33 6.69
CA PRO A 9 -4.46 -29.92 6.30
C PRO A 9 -3.39 -28.85 6.06
N LEU A 10 -2.12 -29.17 6.35
CA LEU A 10 -0.99 -28.23 6.19
C LEU A 10 -0.93 -27.58 4.81
N TRP A 11 -1.25 -28.32 3.75
CA TRP A 11 -1.21 -27.80 2.38
C TRP A 11 -2.29 -26.76 2.09
N GLU A 12 -3.48 -26.91 2.67
CA GLU A 12 -4.56 -25.91 2.56
C GLU A 12 -4.21 -24.63 3.31
N GLN A 13 -3.54 -24.74 4.47
CA GLN A 13 -3.06 -23.58 5.22
C GLN A 13 -1.97 -22.81 4.46
N ILE A 14 -1.00 -23.53 3.87
CA ILE A 14 0.07 -22.91 3.06
C ILE A 14 -0.52 -22.19 1.84
N THR A 15 -1.42 -22.84 1.11
CA THR A 15 -2.05 -22.23 -0.07
C THR A 15 -2.94 -21.04 0.31
N GLY A 16 -3.73 -21.16 1.38
CA GLY A 16 -4.49 -20.06 1.95
C GLY A 16 -3.60 -18.87 2.31
N PHE A 17 -2.47 -19.11 2.96
CA PHE A 17 -1.49 -18.09 3.31
C PHE A 17 -0.90 -17.40 2.07
N LEU A 18 -0.49 -18.16 1.05
CA LEU A 18 0.03 -17.60 -0.21
C LEU A 18 -0.97 -16.69 -0.93
N ILE A 19 -2.26 -17.04 -0.89
CA ILE A 19 -3.34 -16.19 -1.44
C ILE A 19 -3.45 -14.87 -0.66
N HIS A 20 -3.35 -14.91 0.67
CA HIS A 20 -3.36 -13.70 1.51
C HIS A 20 -2.13 -12.80 1.29
N LEU A 21 -1.03 -13.34 0.76
CA LEU A 21 0.16 -12.57 0.40
C LEU A 21 0.08 -11.91 -0.99
N ILE A 22 -0.91 -12.24 -1.83
CA ILE A 22 -1.07 -11.63 -3.16
C ILE A 22 -1.03 -10.08 -3.10
N PRO A 23 -1.76 -9.40 -2.20
CA PRO A 23 -1.67 -7.95 -2.07
C PRO A 23 -0.24 -7.47 -1.79
N SER A 24 0.48 -8.14 -0.88
CA SER A 24 1.87 -7.82 -0.55
C SER A 24 2.82 -8.03 -1.72
N TYR A 25 2.66 -9.11 -2.50
CA TYR A 25 3.46 -9.36 -3.70
C TYR A 25 3.24 -8.31 -4.79
N ILE A 26 2.00 -7.82 -4.95
CA ILE A 26 1.70 -6.70 -5.86
C ILE A 26 2.45 -5.44 -5.41
N LEU A 27 2.42 -5.11 -4.11
CA LEU A 27 3.15 -3.96 -3.57
C LEU A 27 4.67 -4.06 -3.78
N ILE A 28 5.24 -5.26 -3.59
CA ILE A 28 6.66 -5.52 -3.86
C ILE A 28 6.97 -5.30 -5.33
N GLY A 29 6.13 -5.79 -6.24
CA GLY A 29 6.28 -5.58 -7.68
C GLY A 29 6.28 -4.09 -8.07
N LEU A 30 5.35 -3.32 -7.50
CA LEU A 30 5.30 -1.86 -7.68
C LEU A 30 6.54 -1.15 -7.13
N LEU A 31 7.05 -1.59 -5.98
CA LEU A 31 8.25 -1.03 -5.37
C LEU A 31 9.50 -1.29 -6.23
N ILE A 32 9.64 -2.50 -6.77
CA ILE A 32 10.74 -2.86 -7.69
C ILE A 32 10.68 -2.00 -8.96
N LEU A 33 9.48 -1.77 -9.51
CA LEU A 33 9.29 -0.87 -10.65
C LEU A 33 9.68 0.58 -10.30
N ALA A 34 9.29 1.04 -9.10
CA ALA A 34 9.61 2.38 -8.60
C ALA A 34 11.12 2.62 -8.49
N TRP A 35 11.92 1.61 -8.12
CA TRP A 35 13.38 1.75 -8.10
C TRP A 35 14.00 2.02 -9.49
N LYS A 36 13.40 1.49 -10.57
CA LYS A 36 13.89 1.76 -11.93
C LYS A 36 13.38 3.09 -12.48
N LYS A 37 12.19 3.52 -12.07
CA LYS A 37 11.51 4.75 -12.53
C LYS A 37 10.91 5.50 -11.35
N GLU A 38 11.80 6.15 -10.59
CA GLU A 38 11.48 6.80 -9.30
C GLU A 38 10.26 7.73 -9.40
N LEU A 39 10.17 8.58 -10.43
CA LEU A 39 9.04 9.50 -10.60
C LEU A 39 7.71 8.78 -10.85
N ILE A 40 7.71 7.76 -11.73
CA ILE A 40 6.49 7.01 -12.07
C ILE A 40 6.02 6.20 -10.85
N GLY A 41 6.95 5.51 -10.19
CA GLY A 41 6.66 4.78 -8.97
C GLY A 41 6.13 5.69 -7.86
N GLY A 42 6.77 6.84 -7.66
CA GLY A 42 6.34 7.84 -6.69
C GLY A 42 4.91 8.34 -6.94
N LEU A 43 4.60 8.64 -8.21
CA LEU A 43 3.25 9.07 -8.60
C LEU A 43 2.21 7.96 -8.42
N LEU A 44 2.54 6.71 -8.76
CA LEU A 44 1.66 5.56 -8.55
C LEU A 44 1.32 5.38 -7.06
N PHE A 45 2.33 5.39 -6.17
CA PHE A 45 2.11 5.30 -4.73
C PHE A 45 1.29 6.48 -4.17
N MET A 46 1.52 7.70 -4.66
CA MET A 46 0.70 8.86 -4.32
C MET A 46 -0.76 8.69 -4.74
N ILE A 47 -1.00 8.29 -5.99
CA ILE A 47 -2.35 8.08 -6.53
C ILE A 47 -3.06 6.99 -5.73
N ILE A 48 -2.40 5.87 -5.44
CA ILE A 48 -2.97 4.79 -4.62
C ILE A 48 -3.38 5.35 -3.25
N GLY A 49 -2.48 6.01 -2.52
CA GLY A 49 -2.80 6.57 -1.21
C GLY A 49 -4.00 7.53 -1.23
N LEU A 50 -4.04 8.46 -2.19
CA LEU A 50 -5.09 9.48 -2.29
C LEU A 50 -6.43 8.92 -2.79
N VAL A 51 -6.43 8.05 -3.81
CA VAL A 51 -7.66 7.46 -4.37
C VAL A 51 -8.29 6.46 -3.41
N PHE A 52 -7.49 5.66 -2.71
CA PHE A 52 -8.02 4.72 -1.73
C PHE A 52 -8.54 5.40 -0.45
N THR A 53 -8.11 6.63 -0.15
CA THR A 53 -8.55 7.37 1.04
C THR A 53 -10.08 7.49 1.15
N PRO A 54 -10.83 8.05 0.18
CA PRO A 54 -12.28 8.14 0.26
C PRO A 54 -12.96 6.76 0.23
N ILE A 55 -12.39 5.79 -0.50
CA ILE A 55 -12.96 4.43 -0.61
C ILE A 55 -12.90 3.72 0.75
N ILE A 56 -11.72 3.69 1.38
CA ILE A 56 -11.49 3.06 2.67
C ILE A 56 -12.27 3.80 3.76
N TYR A 57 -12.31 5.13 3.72
CA TYR A 57 -13.04 5.94 4.70
C TYR A 57 -14.54 5.63 4.67
N ASN A 58 -15.17 5.71 3.50
CA ASN A 58 -16.60 5.48 3.36
C ASN A 58 -16.98 4.06 3.73
N HIS A 59 -16.17 3.07 3.34
CA HIS A 59 -16.40 1.67 3.71
C HIS A 59 -16.32 1.47 5.23
N ASN A 60 -15.28 1.98 5.87
CA ASN A 60 -15.13 1.84 7.33
C ASN A 60 -16.22 2.60 8.08
N TYR A 61 -16.54 3.83 7.68
CA TYR A 61 -17.57 4.62 8.33
C TYR A 61 -18.96 3.98 8.21
N ALA A 62 -19.26 3.36 7.07
CA ALA A 62 -20.50 2.60 6.89
C ALA A 62 -20.62 1.38 7.82
N MET A 63 -19.50 0.81 8.26
CA MET A 63 -19.48 -0.35 9.16
C MET A 63 -19.42 0.03 10.64
N ASN A 64 -18.70 1.09 10.99
CA ASN A 64 -18.40 1.43 12.37
C ASN A 64 -19.12 2.69 12.90
N HIS A 65 -19.70 3.51 12.01
CA HIS A 65 -20.36 4.79 12.31
C HIS A 65 -19.54 5.79 13.15
N SER A 66 -18.24 5.58 13.26
CA SER A 66 -17.30 6.39 14.04
C SER A 66 -16.34 7.10 13.09
N MET A 67 -16.44 8.43 13.05
CA MET A 67 -15.55 9.27 12.25
C MET A 67 -14.09 9.13 12.70
N ALA A 68 -13.85 9.16 14.02
CA ALA A 68 -12.50 9.10 14.56
C ALA A 68 -11.83 7.75 14.25
N LEU A 69 -12.55 6.64 14.42
CA LEU A 69 -12.02 5.31 14.11
C LEU A 69 -11.75 5.14 12.61
N SER A 70 -12.68 5.62 11.77
CA SER A 70 -12.53 5.56 10.32
C SER A 70 -11.34 6.39 9.83
N LEU A 71 -11.12 7.58 10.39
CA LEU A 71 -9.94 8.39 10.10
C LEU A 71 -8.64 7.70 10.53
N TRP A 72 -8.61 7.09 11.71
CA TRP A 72 -7.44 6.33 12.18
C TRP A 72 -7.10 5.15 11.28
N ILE A 73 -8.10 4.37 10.86
CA ILE A 73 -7.90 3.22 9.96
C ILE A 73 -7.38 3.68 8.60
N VAL A 74 -8.02 4.71 8.02
CA VAL A 74 -7.61 5.26 6.72
C VAL A 74 -6.20 5.81 6.79
N ALA A 75 -5.87 6.58 7.81
CA ALA A 75 -4.54 7.13 8.02
C ALA A 75 -3.48 6.02 8.13
N GLY A 76 -3.75 4.97 8.92
CA GLY A 76 -2.85 3.84 9.08
C GLY A 76 -2.56 3.09 7.77
N ILE A 77 -3.54 3.05 6.85
CA ILE A 77 -3.38 2.38 5.56
C ILE A 77 -2.76 3.31 4.51
N THR A 78 -3.23 4.55 4.36
CA THR A 78 -2.88 5.40 3.20
C THR A 78 -1.64 6.24 3.42
N ILE A 79 -1.30 6.61 4.67
CA ILE A 79 -0.12 7.44 4.95
C ILE A 79 1.17 6.75 4.47
N PRO A 80 1.43 5.46 4.75
CA PRO A 80 2.63 4.78 4.24
C PRO A 80 2.78 4.89 2.71
N PHE A 81 1.68 4.78 1.95
CA PHE A 81 1.71 4.92 0.49
C PHE A 81 2.06 6.34 0.05
N VAL A 82 1.43 7.35 0.66
CA VAL A 82 1.73 8.76 0.37
C VAL A 82 3.18 9.10 0.73
N LEU A 83 3.68 8.62 1.87
CA LEU A 83 5.05 8.83 2.29
C LEU A 83 6.05 8.19 1.33
N VAL A 84 5.85 6.91 0.97
CA VAL A 84 6.70 6.23 -0.02
C VAL A 84 6.66 6.97 -1.35
N GLY A 85 5.47 7.36 -1.82
CA GLY A 85 5.30 8.13 -3.04
C GLY A 85 6.08 9.45 -3.05
N LEU A 86 5.96 10.22 -1.98
CA LEU A 86 6.69 11.46 -1.78
C LEU A 86 8.21 11.24 -1.77
N LEU A 87 8.70 10.23 -1.06
CA LEU A 87 10.13 9.92 -0.99
C LEU A 87 10.72 9.61 -2.36
N PHE A 88 10.00 8.83 -3.19
CA PHE A 88 10.43 8.54 -4.56
C PHE A 88 10.45 9.78 -5.46
N ILE A 89 9.44 10.65 -5.35
CA ILE A 89 9.40 11.92 -6.08
C ILE A 89 10.58 12.82 -5.68
N LEU A 90 10.83 12.95 -4.37
CA LEU A 90 11.96 13.74 -3.85
C LEU A 90 13.31 13.17 -4.29
N SER A 91 13.46 11.85 -4.27
CA SER A 91 14.65 11.15 -4.78
C SER A 91 14.92 11.50 -6.24
N TYR A 92 13.89 11.45 -7.08
CA TYR A 92 14.00 11.77 -8.51
C TYR A 92 14.52 13.20 -8.72
N PHE A 93 13.95 14.20 -8.02
CA PHE A 93 14.39 15.59 -8.16
C PHE A 93 15.78 15.83 -7.58
N LYS A 94 16.14 15.17 -6.48
CA LYS A 94 17.50 15.25 -5.91
C LYS A 94 18.54 14.73 -6.89
N LYS A 95 18.27 13.58 -7.52
CA LYS A 95 19.16 12.94 -8.50
C LYS A 95 19.29 13.78 -9.77
N LYS A 96 18.18 14.36 -10.25
CA LYS A 96 18.17 15.27 -11.39
C LYS A 96 18.99 16.54 -11.13
N ARG A 97 18.90 17.12 -9.92
CA ARG A 97 19.68 18.31 -9.55
C ARG A 97 21.17 18.04 -9.53
N GLN A 98 21.59 16.89 -8.99
CA GLN A 98 23.00 16.48 -8.94
C GLN A 98 23.61 16.22 -10.33
N ALA A 99 22.80 15.78 -11.30
CA ALA A 99 23.27 15.58 -12.67
C ALA A 99 23.51 16.89 -13.46
N HIS A 100 23.08 18.04 -12.91
CA HIS A 100 23.21 19.37 -13.51
C HIS A 100 24.10 20.34 -12.70
N SER A 101 24.84 19.84 -11.70
CA SER A 101 25.89 20.56 -10.96
C SER A 101 27.26 20.00 -11.32
#